data_AF-A0A8I2B7B5-F1
#
_entry.id   AF-A0A8I2B7B5-F1
#
_cell.length_a   1.000
_cell.length_b   1.000
_cell.length_c   1.000
_cell.angle_alpha   90.00
_cell.angle_beta   90.00
_cell.angle_gamma   90.00
#
_symmetry.space_group_name_H-M   'P 1'
#
loop_
_entity.id
_entity.type
_entity.pdbx_description
1 polymer ?
#
loop_
_entity_poly.entity_id
_entity_poly.type
_entity_poly.pdbx_seq_one_letter_code
_entity_poly.pdbx_strand_id
1 'polypeptide(L)'
;MSTRRGIDSHNGQVVIGGIAESSKHAWYRDKEPLHPWQGNARPNYTGWNEDGKYAWVKAPTFFGGTVAVGPLANVLGMLAAGHEGTRQHMDTVLGLCQKLGGSTLRPQEMPSALGGVLGRALRCGVMKVALADQWQALVDDIGRGDYVA
;
A
#
# COMPACT_ATOMS: atom_id res chain seq x y z
N MET A 1 -13.27 -3.57 17.26
CA MET A 1 -11.84 -3.35 16.93
C MET A 1 -11.50 -4.27 15.76
N SER A 2 -11.25 -3.72 14.57
CA SER A 2 -10.88 -4.53 13.40
C SER A 2 -9.49 -5.12 13.63
N THR A 3 -9.38 -6.45 13.54
CA THR A 3 -8.17 -7.23 13.77
C THR A 3 -7.11 -6.86 12.74
N ARG A 4 -6.04 -6.19 13.17
CA ARG A 4 -4.83 -5.99 12.34
C ARG A 4 -4.02 -7.29 12.34
N ARG A 5 -3.63 -7.77 11.16
CA ARG A 5 -2.55 -8.74 11.02
C ARG A 5 -1.22 -8.01 10.82
N GLY A 6 -0.26 -8.21 11.72
CA GLY A 6 1.10 -7.70 11.54
C GLY A 6 1.80 -8.41 10.38
N ILE A 7 2.58 -7.64 9.61
CA ILE A 7 3.52 -8.14 8.60
C ILE A 7 4.85 -7.48 8.94
N ASP A 8 5.79 -8.26 9.44
CA ASP A 8 7.08 -7.83 10.00
C ASP A 8 8.29 -8.35 9.20
N SER A 9 8.06 -9.25 8.24
CA SER A 9 9.10 -9.83 7.39
C SER A 9 8.70 -9.81 5.92
N HIS A 10 9.64 -9.41 5.06
CA HIS A 10 9.51 -9.50 3.60
C HIS A 10 9.41 -10.95 3.10
N ASN A 11 9.94 -11.91 3.88
CA ASN A 11 9.88 -13.33 3.58
C ASN A 11 8.69 -14.03 4.26
N GLY A 12 7.75 -13.26 4.81
CA GLY A 12 6.58 -13.76 5.48
C GLY A 12 5.69 -14.59 4.54
N GLN A 13 5.49 -15.86 4.86
CA GLN A 13 4.70 -16.80 4.05
C GLN A 13 3.24 -16.37 3.86
N VAL A 14 2.73 -15.55 4.78
CA VAL A 14 1.40 -14.96 4.68
C VAL A 14 1.26 -14.08 3.44
N VAL A 15 2.24 -13.23 3.20
CA VAL A 15 2.22 -12.31 2.06
C VAL A 15 2.50 -13.09 0.79
N ILE A 16 3.58 -13.88 0.79
CA ILE A 16 4.02 -14.66 -0.37
C ILE A 16 2.91 -15.63 -0.81
N GLY A 17 2.46 -16.52 0.07
CA GLY A 17 1.47 -17.55 -0.26
C GLY A 17 0.05 -17.01 -0.49
N GLY A 18 -0.23 -15.76 -0.11
CA GLY A 18 -1.55 -15.16 -0.25
C GLY A 18 -1.81 -14.52 -1.62
N ILE A 19 -0.79 -14.26 -2.43
CA ILE A 19 -0.92 -13.49 -3.68
C ILE A 19 -1.19 -14.42 -4.87
N ALA A 20 -2.22 -14.10 -5.65
CA ALA A 20 -2.50 -14.75 -6.93
C ALA A 20 -3.01 -13.75 -7.98
N GLU A 21 -2.81 -14.06 -9.26
CA GLU A 21 -3.29 -13.24 -10.39
C GLU A 21 -4.14 -14.07 -11.36
N SER A 22 -5.28 -13.52 -11.80
CA SER A 22 -6.08 -14.09 -12.88
C SER A 22 -6.02 -13.22 -14.14
N SER A 23 -6.10 -13.87 -15.31
CA SER A 23 -6.29 -13.18 -16.60
C SER A 23 -7.62 -13.51 -17.27
N LYS A 24 -8.64 -13.92 -16.50
CA LYS A 24 -9.98 -14.22 -17.04
C LYS A 24 -10.51 -13.07 -17.92
N HIS A 25 -10.37 -11.83 -17.45
CA HIS A 25 -10.80 -10.59 -18.12
C HIS A 25 -9.64 -9.75 -18.72
N ALA A 26 -8.42 -10.29 -18.76
CA ALA A 26 -7.25 -9.63 -19.33
C ALA A 26 -6.78 -10.32 -20.61
N TRP A 27 -6.09 -9.62 -21.51
CA TRP A 27 -5.62 -10.14 -22.80
C TRP A 27 -4.43 -11.11 -22.72
N TYR A 28 -4.60 -12.20 -21.95
CA TYR A 28 -3.67 -13.33 -21.85
C TYR A 28 -4.37 -14.68 -21.97
N ARG A 29 -3.62 -15.73 -22.30
CA ARG A 29 -4.15 -17.09 -22.54
C ARG A 29 -4.67 -17.76 -21.27
N ASP A 30 -3.89 -17.74 -20.19
CA ASP A 30 -4.21 -18.44 -18.94
C ASP A 30 -5.23 -17.67 -18.11
N LYS A 31 -6.30 -18.34 -17.65
CA LYS A 31 -7.43 -17.67 -16.97
C LYS A 31 -7.45 -17.92 -15.46
N GLU A 32 -6.99 -19.07 -15.02
CA GLU A 32 -7.03 -19.46 -13.61
C GLU A 32 -6.17 -18.54 -12.74
N PRO A 33 -6.55 -18.30 -11.48
CA PRO A 33 -5.69 -17.62 -10.52
C PRO A 33 -4.40 -18.42 -10.31
N LEU A 34 -3.25 -17.80 -10.60
CA LEU A 34 -1.94 -18.42 -10.42
C LEU A 34 -1.11 -17.61 -9.43
N HIS A 35 -0.36 -18.31 -8.58
CA HIS A 35 0.71 -17.68 -7.80
C HIS A 35 1.77 -17.11 -8.77
N PRO A 36 2.37 -15.93 -8.51
CA PRO A 36 3.30 -15.27 -9.43
C PRO A 36 4.47 -16.16 -9.91
N TRP A 37 5.04 -17.00 -9.04
CA TRP A 37 6.12 -17.94 -9.42
C TRP A 37 5.71 -19.02 -10.44
N GLN A 38 4.40 -19.25 -10.60
CA GLN A 38 3.84 -20.20 -11.57
C GLN A 38 3.12 -19.47 -12.71
N GLY A 39 3.09 -18.13 -12.68
CA GLY A 39 2.37 -17.31 -13.62
C GLY A 39 3.04 -17.26 -14.99
N ASN A 40 2.21 -17.13 -16.04
CA ASN A 40 2.65 -16.89 -17.41
C ASN A 40 2.12 -15.53 -17.90
N ALA A 41 2.73 -15.01 -18.96
CA ALA A 41 2.33 -13.75 -19.61
C ALA A 41 2.20 -13.92 -21.13
N ARG A 42 1.45 -14.94 -21.57
CA ARG A 42 1.24 -15.21 -22.99
C ARG A 42 0.11 -14.33 -23.54
N PRO A 43 0.40 -13.35 -24.42
CA PRO A 43 -0.61 -12.39 -24.88
C PRO A 43 -1.70 -13.08 -25.71
N ASN A 44 -2.92 -12.53 -25.63
CA ASN A 44 -4.09 -12.96 -26.38
C ASN A 44 -5.08 -11.80 -26.51
N TYR A 45 -4.76 -10.86 -27.41
CA TYR A 45 -5.64 -9.74 -27.69
C TYR A 45 -6.86 -10.20 -28.49
N THR A 46 -8.06 -9.82 -28.03
CA THR A 46 -9.33 -10.27 -28.62
C THR A 46 -10.27 -9.11 -28.93
N GLY A 47 -9.77 -7.87 -28.91
CA GLY A 47 -10.62 -6.68 -28.90
C GLY A 47 -11.27 -6.44 -27.53
N TRP A 48 -12.02 -5.34 -27.44
CA TRP A 48 -12.80 -4.99 -26.25
C TRP A 48 -14.07 -5.84 -26.16
N ASN A 49 -14.32 -6.39 -24.99
CA ASN A 49 -15.58 -7.05 -24.65
C ASN A 49 -15.90 -6.78 -23.18
N GLU A 50 -17.06 -6.16 -22.92
CA GLU A 50 -17.53 -5.77 -21.58
C GLU A 50 -17.62 -6.95 -20.61
N ASP A 51 -18.22 -8.07 -21.03
CA ASP A 51 -18.33 -9.29 -20.24
C ASP A 51 -17.11 -10.22 -20.38
N GLY A 52 -16.20 -9.89 -21.31
CA GLY A 52 -15.06 -10.69 -21.72
C GLY A 52 -13.72 -10.08 -21.33
N LYS A 53 -12.76 -10.09 -22.25
CA LYS A 53 -11.43 -9.49 -22.04
C LYS A 53 -11.44 -8.04 -22.47
N TYR A 54 -10.99 -7.13 -21.60
CA TYR A 54 -11.04 -5.69 -21.85
C TYR A 54 -9.78 -4.92 -21.41
N ALA A 55 -8.76 -5.58 -20.85
CA ALA A 55 -7.57 -4.91 -20.35
C ALA A 55 -6.27 -5.70 -20.54
N TRP A 56 -5.13 -5.02 -20.54
CA TRP A 56 -3.80 -5.63 -20.40
C TRP A 56 -3.40 -5.85 -18.94
N VAL A 57 -4.13 -5.27 -17.99
CA VAL A 57 -3.88 -5.41 -16.56
C VAL A 57 -4.55 -6.69 -16.07
N LYS A 58 -3.78 -7.55 -15.40
CA LYS A 58 -4.30 -8.76 -14.73
C LYS A 58 -5.09 -8.39 -13.47
N ALA A 59 -5.83 -9.35 -12.91
CA ALA A 59 -6.58 -9.18 -11.67
C ALA A 59 -5.85 -9.86 -10.50
N PRO A 60 -5.00 -9.13 -9.74
CA PRO A 60 -4.40 -9.65 -8.52
C PRO A 60 -5.44 -9.79 -7.40
N THR A 61 -5.24 -10.78 -6.54
CA THR A 61 -6.04 -11.05 -5.34
C THR A 61 -5.14 -11.45 -4.18
N PHE A 62 -5.61 -11.21 -2.96
CA PHE A 62 -4.96 -11.66 -1.73
C PHE A 62 -5.91 -12.59 -0.97
N PHE A 63 -5.55 -13.86 -0.83
CA PHE A 63 -6.43 -14.93 -0.34
C PHE A 63 -7.82 -14.91 -1.00
N GLY A 64 -7.86 -14.68 -2.32
CA GLY A 64 -9.09 -14.59 -3.13
C GLY A 64 -9.86 -13.27 -3.01
N GLY A 65 -9.48 -12.38 -2.10
CA GLY A 65 -10.09 -11.06 -1.94
C GLY A 65 -9.45 -9.99 -2.84
N THR A 66 -10.25 -9.01 -3.28
CA THR A 66 -9.73 -7.78 -3.89
C THR A 66 -9.20 -6.83 -2.82
N VAL A 67 -8.07 -6.18 -3.10
CA VAL A 67 -7.38 -5.34 -2.12
C VAL A 67 -6.99 -4.01 -2.74
N ALA A 68 -7.25 -2.91 -2.01
CA ALA A 68 -6.69 -1.61 -2.31
C ALA A 68 -5.29 -1.48 -1.70
N VAL A 69 -4.33 -1.04 -2.51
CA VAL A 69 -2.95 -0.76 -2.08
C VAL A 69 -2.64 0.73 -2.17
N GLY A 70 -1.43 1.13 -1.79
CA GLY A 70 -0.94 2.49 -1.93
C GLY A 70 -0.94 3.30 -0.64
N PRO A 71 -0.77 4.64 -0.73
CA PRO A 71 -0.48 5.50 0.42
C PRO A 71 -1.55 5.48 1.50
N LEU A 72 -2.83 5.42 1.12
CA LEU A 72 -3.93 5.32 2.08
C LEU A 72 -3.87 4.00 2.87
N ALA A 73 -3.73 2.86 2.18
CA ALA A 73 -3.61 1.56 2.82
C ALA A 73 -2.38 1.51 3.76
N ASN A 74 -1.26 2.09 3.33
CA ASN A 74 -0.05 2.20 4.15
C ASN A 74 -0.29 3.03 5.42
N VAL A 75 -0.85 4.25 5.30
CA VAL A 75 -1.16 5.12 6.44
C VAL A 75 -2.13 4.45 7.41
N LEU A 76 -3.20 3.83 6.93
CA LEU A 76 -4.15 3.08 7.78
C LEU A 76 -3.46 1.93 8.50
N GLY A 77 -2.58 1.19 7.81
CA GLY A 77 -1.77 0.14 8.41
C GLY A 77 -0.83 0.65 9.51
N MET A 78 -0.18 1.80 9.29
CA MET A 78 0.69 2.45 10.27
C MET A 78 -0.09 3.00 11.48
N LEU A 79 -1.28 3.59 11.26
CA LEU A 79 -2.16 4.04 12.34
C LEU A 79 -2.65 2.86 13.18
N ALA A 80 -3.07 1.77 12.54
CA ALA A 80 -3.44 0.52 13.21
C ALA A 80 -2.24 -0.14 13.91
N ALA A 81 -1.01 0.12 13.46
CA ALA A 81 0.21 -0.29 14.12
C ALA A 81 0.59 0.56 15.33
N GLY A 82 -0.07 1.69 15.51
CA GLY A 82 0.30 2.67 16.50
C GLY A 82 1.64 3.36 16.22
N HIS A 83 1.97 3.59 14.95
CA HIS A 83 3.17 4.33 14.58
C HIS A 83 3.04 5.82 14.96
N GLU A 84 3.89 6.29 15.88
CA GLU A 84 3.81 7.63 16.46
C GLU A 84 3.96 8.75 15.44
N GLY A 85 4.97 8.67 14.57
CA GLY A 85 5.18 9.69 13.54
C GLY A 85 3.97 9.84 12.62
N THR A 86 3.25 8.75 12.33
CA THR A 86 2.04 8.80 11.50
C THR A 86 0.88 9.41 12.26
N ARG A 87 0.71 9.08 13.56
CA ARG A 87 -0.32 9.68 14.41
C ARG A 87 -0.14 11.20 14.53
N GLN A 88 1.06 11.68 14.78
CA GLN A 88 1.34 13.12 14.88
C GLN A 88 1.01 13.89 13.60
N HIS A 89 1.37 13.34 12.44
CA HIS A 89 0.99 13.93 11.16
C HIS A 89 -0.52 13.88 10.92
N MET A 90 -1.20 12.80 11.33
CA MET A 90 -2.64 12.69 11.26
C MET A 90 -3.33 13.74 12.14
N ASP A 91 -2.88 13.92 13.38
CA ASP A 91 -3.41 14.92 14.31
C ASP A 91 -3.25 16.35 13.76
N THR A 92 -2.12 16.63 13.09
CA THR A 92 -1.89 17.91 12.39
C THR A 92 -2.91 18.13 11.29
N VAL A 93 -3.17 17.11 10.46
CA VAL A 93 -4.17 17.18 9.38
C VAL A 93 -5.58 17.35 9.96
N LEU A 94 -5.95 16.59 11.00
CA LEU A 94 -7.25 16.71 11.65
C LEU A 94 -7.45 18.11 12.25
N GLY A 95 -6.42 18.67 12.89
CA GLY A 95 -6.46 20.03 13.43
C GLY A 95 -6.64 21.08 12.34
N LEU A 96 -6.02 20.91 11.16
CA LEU A 96 -6.22 21.79 10.01
C LEU A 96 -7.63 21.68 9.44
N CYS A 97 -8.14 20.45 9.27
CA CYS A 97 -9.52 20.21 8.83
C CYS A 97 -10.54 20.86 9.77
N GLN A 98 -10.35 20.73 11.08
CA GLN A 98 -11.23 21.34 12.08
C GLN A 98 -11.18 22.86 12.02
N LYS A 99 -9.98 23.46 11.91
CA LYS A 99 -9.81 24.92 11.83
C LYS A 99 -10.42 25.53 10.56
N LEU A 100 -10.30 24.85 9.42
CA LEU A 100 -10.72 25.39 8.12
C LEU A 100 -12.16 25.02 7.75
N GLY A 101 -12.63 23.83 8.14
CA GLY A 101 -13.89 23.25 7.67
C GLY A 101 -14.92 23.00 8.78
N GLY A 102 -14.61 23.32 10.04
CA GLY A 102 -15.55 23.18 11.17
C GLY A 102 -15.98 21.75 11.51
N SER A 103 -15.42 20.74 10.84
CA SER A 103 -15.72 19.32 11.05
C SER A 103 -14.43 18.52 11.19
N THR A 104 -14.47 17.52 12.06
CA THR A 104 -13.35 16.59 12.27
C THR A 104 -13.55 15.38 11.37
N LEU A 105 -12.57 15.11 10.51
CA LEU A 105 -12.55 13.91 9.68
C LEU A 105 -12.49 12.66 10.58
N ARG A 106 -13.43 11.75 10.40
CA ARG A 106 -13.49 10.48 11.13
C ARG A 106 -12.72 9.40 10.37
N PRO A 107 -12.08 8.43 11.05
CA PRO A 107 -11.35 7.34 10.37
C PRO A 107 -12.18 6.58 9.33
N GLN A 108 -13.50 6.46 9.53
CA GLN A 108 -14.42 5.80 8.60
C GLN A 108 -14.61 6.56 7.28
N GLU A 109 -14.22 7.84 7.22
CA GLU A 109 -14.33 8.70 6.04
C GLU A 109 -13.04 8.67 5.18
N MET A 110 -11.99 8.02 5.68
CA MET A 110 -10.70 7.89 5.01
C MET A 110 -10.74 7.02 3.74
N PRO A 111 -11.55 5.95 3.64
CA PRO A 111 -11.75 5.21 2.38
C PRO A 111 -12.55 6.02 1.34
N SER A 112 -11.98 7.13 0.87
CA SER A 112 -12.58 8.05 -0.10
C SER A 112 -11.53 8.61 -1.07
N ALA A 113 -11.96 9.22 -2.16
CA ALA A 113 -11.04 9.88 -3.11
C ALA A 113 -10.17 10.95 -2.40
N LEU A 114 -10.80 11.76 -1.53
CA LEU A 114 -10.10 12.74 -0.71
C LEU A 114 -9.13 12.06 0.26
N GLY A 115 -9.54 10.98 0.93
CA GLY A 115 -8.66 10.21 1.80
C GLY A 115 -7.45 9.62 1.06
N GLY A 116 -7.58 9.28 -0.22
CA GLY A 116 -6.44 8.90 -1.07
C GLY A 116 -5.43 10.05 -1.29
N VAL A 117 -5.92 11.29 -1.44
CA VAL A 117 -5.07 12.50 -1.53
C VAL A 117 -4.40 12.77 -0.18
N LEU A 118 -5.16 12.72 0.91
CA LEU A 118 -4.65 12.94 2.26
C LEU A 118 -3.62 11.87 2.66
N GLY A 119 -3.88 10.60 2.33
CA GLY A 119 -2.94 9.51 2.55
C GLY A 119 -1.60 9.75 1.86
N ARG A 120 -1.59 10.34 0.65
CA ARG A 120 -0.36 10.76 -0.04
C ARG A 120 0.37 11.87 0.70
N ALA A 121 -0.33 12.92 1.14
CA ALA A 121 0.27 14.03 1.87
C ALA A 121 0.85 13.58 3.22
N LEU A 122 0.10 12.78 3.98
CA LEU A 122 0.54 12.18 5.24
C LEU A 122 1.78 11.32 5.05
N ARG A 123 1.76 10.43 4.03
CA ARG A 123 2.90 9.57 3.71
C ARG A 123 4.15 10.39 3.39
N CYS A 124 4.00 11.50 2.66
CA CYS A 124 5.10 12.41 2.34
C CYS A 124 5.73 13.03 3.59
N GLY A 125 4.90 13.54 4.53
CA GLY A 125 5.38 14.07 5.81
C GLY A 125 6.17 13.04 6.62
N VAL A 126 5.65 11.81 6.72
CA VAL A 126 6.35 10.69 7.38
C VAL A 126 7.68 10.36 6.70
N MET A 127 7.77 10.42 5.37
CA MET A 127 9.03 10.19 4.65
C MET A 127 10.07 11.27 4.86
N LYS A 128 9.66 12.52 5.08
CA LYS A 128 10.60 13.59 5.44
C LYS A 128 11.35 13.26 6.73
N VAL A 129 10.65 12.73 7.74
CA VAL A 129 11.26 12.32 9.01
C VAL A 129 12.21 11.14 8.77
N ALA A 130 11.74 10.10 8.07
CA ALA A 130 12.56 8.93 7.78
C ALA A 130 13.85 9.28 7.01
N LEU A 131 13.81 10.27 6.10
CA LEU A 131 15.00 10.74 5.38
C LEU A 131 16.04 11.34 6.35
N ALA A 132 15.61 12.14 7.31
CA ALA A 132 16.50 12.71 8.31
C ALA A 132 17.08 11.62 9.22
N ASP A 133 16.25 10.67 9.65
CA ASP A 133 16.67 9.56 10.52
C ASP A 133 17.69 8.65 9.82
N GLN A 134 17.45 8.28 8.56
CA GLN A 134 18.37 7.44 7.79
C GLN A 134 19.69 8.16 7.47
N TRP A 135 19.64 9.48 7.21
CA TRP A 135 20.85 10.28 7.06
C TRP A 135 21.71 10.26 8.33
N GLN A 136 21.08 10.51 9.49
CA GLN A 136 21.80 10.50 10.75
C GLN A 136 22.37 9.11 11.07
N ALA A 137 21.59 8.05 10.85
CA ALA A 137 22.05 6.68 11.04
C ALA A 137 23.31 6.37 10.20
N LEU A 138 23.30 6.77 8.92
CA LEU A 138 24.46 6.60 8.04
C LEU A 138 25.69 7.36 8.55
N VAL A 139 25.54 8.63 8.93
CA VAL A 139 26.63 9.45 9.47
C VAL A 139 27.20 8.82 10.74
N ASP A 140 26.33 8.30 11.61
CA ASP A 140 26.72 7.67 12.87
C ASP A 140 27.47 6.35 12.65
N ASP A 141 27.05 5.52 11.69
CA ASP A 141 27.74 4.27 11.33
C ASP A 141 29.13 4.54 10.78
N ILE A 142 29.27 5.52 9.87
CA ILE A 142 30.57 5.96 9.37
C ILE A 142 31.45 6.48 10.52
N GLY A 143 30.89 7.26 11.45
CA GLY A 143 31.59 7.77 12.63
C GLY A 143 32.08 6.67 13.58
N ARG A 144 31.42 5.50 13.59
CA ARG A 144 31.84 4.30 14.31
C ARG A 144 32.88 3.46 13.57
N GLY A 145 33.27 3.86 12.36
CA GLY A 145 34.25 3.15 11.55
C GLY A 145 33.65 2.08 10.63
N ASP A 146 32.32 2.05 10.46
CA ASP A 146 31.65 1.20 9.48
C ASP A 146 31.50 1.94 8.15
N TYR A 147 32.52 1.82 7.29
CA TYR A 147 32.60 2.47 5.98
C TYR A 147 32.82 1.48 4.83
N VAL A 148 32.65 0.17 5.08
CA VAL A 148 32.81 -0.89 4.06
C VAL A 148 31.42 -1.39 3.66
N ALA A 149 31.14 -1.35 2.35
CA ALA A 149 29.87 -1.78 1.76
C ALA A 149 29.73 -3.32 1.70
#